data_AF-A0A530HNX6-F1
#
_entry.id   AF-A0A530HNX6-F1
#
_cell.length_a   1.000
_cell.length_b   1.000
_cell.length_c   1.000
_cell.angle_alpha   90.00
_cell.angle_beta   90.00
_cell.angle_gamma   90.00
#
_symmetry.space_group_name_H-M   'P 1'
#
loop_
_entity.id
_entity.type
_entity.pdbx_description
1 polymer ?
#
loop_
_entity_poly.entity_id
_entity_poly.type
_entity_poly.pdbx_seq_one_letter_code
_entity_poly.pdbx_strand_id
1 'polypeptide(L)'
;MSTINLKHGIWIMVADGEKALFLRNAGDTKYPNLEVVQEIEQDNPPTREQGSDSPGRYNDGPSVHRSAVEDTDWHRVGKERFADEIAARLYKLAHRGEFKEIVLVAPPMVLGTMRKKLHKEVEDKVIAEIPKTLTNHAIFEIEALLQEA
;
A
#
# COMPACT_ATOMS: atom_id res chain seq x y z
N MET A 1 -9.59 -18.87 -12.89
CA MET A 1 -9.52 -17.48 -12.39
C MET A 1 -10.74 -17.28 -11.54
N SER A 2 -10.56 -16.77 -10.34
CA SER A 2 -11.62 -16.75 -9.32
C SER A 2 -12.20 -15.35 -9.31
N THR A 3 -13.27 -15.16 -10.08
CA THR A 3 -13.96 -13.87 -10.21
C THR A 3 -14.25 -13.26 -8.85
N ILE A 4 -13.64 -12.11 -8.56
CA ILE A 4 -13.87 -11.41 -7.29
C ILE A 4 -15.22 -10.73 -7.32
N ASN A 5 -16.07 -11.09 -6.37
CA ASN A 5 -17.40 -10.51 -6.25
C ASN A 5 -17.33 -9.16 -5.53
N LEU A 6 -17.25 -8.07 -6.30
CA LEU A 6 -17.24 -6.70 -5.78
C LEU A 6 -18.64 -6.27 -5.32
N LYS A 7 -19.09 -6.76 -4.15
CA LYS A 7 -20.40 -6.39 -3.59
C LYS A 7 -20.50 -4.89 -3.30
N HIS A 8 -21.73 -4.37 -3.28
CA HIS A 8 -21.97 -3.01 -2.82
C HIS A 8 -21.40 -2.80 -1.41
N GLY A 9 -20.66 -1.71 -1.23
CA GLY A 9 -20.04 -1.34 0.02
C GLY A 9 -18.78 -2.12 0.40
N ILE A 10 -18.30 -3.05 -0.44
CA ILE A 10 -17.00 -3.69 -0.22
C ILE A 10 -15.88 -2.65 -0.32
N TRP A 11 -14.86 -2.82 0.51
CA TRP A 11 -13.66 -1.99 0.47
C TRP A 11 -12.56 -2.68 -0.33
N ILE A 12 -11.75 -1.88 -1.00
CA ILE A 12 -10.56 -2.33 -1.71
C ILE A 12 -9.41 -1.43 -1.25
N MET A 13 -8.32 -2.04 -0.79
CA MET A 13 -7.07 -1.33 -0.58
C MET A 13 -6.10 -1.69 -1.70
N VAL A 14 -5.58 -0.68 -2.40
CA VAL A 14 -4.57 -0.82 -3.44
C VAL A 14 -3.28 -0.17 -2.94
N ALA A 15 -2.16 -0.89 -2.86
CA ALA A 15 -0.91 -0.34 -2.36
C ALA A 15 0.34 -0.88 -3.09
N ASP A 16 1.42 -0.10 -3.13
CA ASP A 16 2.70 -0.50 -3.76
C ASP A 16 3.92 -0.40 -2.81
N GLY A 17 3.69 0.04 -1.57
CA GLY A 17 4.73 0.20 -0.54
C GLY A 17 5.12 1.65 -0.28
N GLU A 18 4.69 2.59 -1.13
CA GLU A 18 4.91 4.04 -0.98
C GLU A 18 3.56 4.79 -1.01
N LYS A 19 2.59 4.25 -1.75
CA LYS A 19 1.24 4.78 -1.89
C LYS A 19 0.20 3.72 -1.57
N ALA A 20 -0.93 4.15 -1.00
CA ALA A 20 -2.12 3.34 -0.78
C ALA A 20 -3.39 4.12 -1.08
N LEU A 21 -4.29 3.50 -1.85
CA LEU A 21 -5.64 3.97 -2.14
C LEU A 21 -6.66 3.07 -1.42
N PHE A 22 -7.58 3.68 -0.69
CA PHE A 22 -8.74 3.03 -0.11
C PHE A 22 -9.96 3.39 -0.95
N LEU A 23 -10.53 2.38 -1.58
CA LEU A 23 -11.69 2.50 -2.44
C LEU A 23 -12.89 1.80 -1.81
N ARG A 24 -14.08 2.29 -2.10
CA ARG A 24 -15.33 1.64 -1.74
C ARG A 24 -16.19 1.47 -2.99
N ASN A 25 -16.76 0.28 -3.17
CA ASN A 25 -17.75 0.10 -4.22
C ASN A 25 -19.08 0.77 -3.83
N ALA A 26 -19.45 1.86 -4.48
CA ALA A 26 -20.75 2.50 -4.40
C ALA A 26 -21.78 1.88 -5.36
N GLY A 27 -21.32 1.13 -6.36
CA GLY A 27 -22.15 0.39 -7.30
C GLY A 27 -22.58 -0.99 -6.79
N ASP A 28 -22.88 -1.92 -7.70
CA ASP A 28 -23.22 -3.30 -7.39
C ASP A 28 -22.20 -4.28 -8.01
N THR A 29 -22.49 -5.58 -7.92
CA THR A 29 -21.59 -6.64 -8.40
C THR A 29 -21.48 -6.71 -9.92
N LYS A 30 -22.53 -6.27 -10.63
CA LYS A 30 -22.62 -6.27 -12.09
C LYS A 30 -22.07 -4.97 -12.68
N TYR A 31 -22.30 -3.86 -11.98
CA TYR A 31 -21.85 -2.52 -12.33
C TYR A 31 -21.16 -1.89 -11.11
N PRO A 32 -19.89 -2.26 -10.85
CA PRO A 32 -19.12 -1.63 -9.79
C PRO A 32 -18.88 -0.15 -10.12
N ASN A 33 -18.75 0.65 -9.07
CA ASN A 33 -18.37 2.06 -9.10
C ASN A 33 -17.48 2.30 -7.87
N LEU A 34 -16.18 2.26 -8.05
CA LEU A 34 -15.19 2.45 -7.01
C LEU A 34 -14.99 3.94 -6.77
N GLU A 35 -15.24 4.36 -5.55
CA GLU A 35 -15.02 5.72 -5.11
C GLU A 35 -13.81 5.77 -4.17
N VAL A 36 -12.94 6.76 -4.36
CA VAL A 36 -11.81 6.98 -3.46
C VAL A 36 -12.33 7.51 -2.14
N VAL A 37 -12.13 6.74 -1.08
CA VAL A 37 -12.45 7.14 0.30
C VAL A 37 -11.27 7.85 0.93
N GLN A 38 -10.06 7.37 0.64
CA GLN A 38 -8.83 7.90 1.20
C GLN A 38 -7.63 7.53 0.36
N GLU A 39 -6.63 8.41 0.37
CA GLU A 39 -5.30 8.19 -0.17
C GLU A 39 -4.27 8.41 0.94
N ILE A 40 -3.21 7.60 0.93
CA ILE A 40 -2.05 7.73 1.80
C ILE A 40 -0.83 7.64 0.90
N GLU A 41 0.05 8.62 1.00
CA GLU A 41 1.35 8.63 0.34
C GLU A 41 2.42 8.85 1.41
N GLN A 42 3.51 8.11 1.31
CA GLN A 42 4.66 8.33 2.15
C GLN A 42 5.37 9.59 1.66
N ASP A 43 5.41 10.61 2.50
CA ASP A 43 6.15 11.85 2.23
C ASP A 43 7.65 11.50 2.27
N ASN A 44 8.22 11.18 1.11
CA ASN A 44 9.64 10.85 0.96
C ASN A 44 10.35 12.10 0.38
N PRO A 45 10.83 13.03 1.23
CA PRO A 45 11.61 14.14 0.71
C PRO A 45 12.82 13.55 -0.04
N PRO A 46 13.10 14.00 -1.28
CA PRO A 46 14.22 13.49 -2.05
C PRO A 46 15.49 13.59 -1.19
N THR A 47 16.27 12.51 -1.14
CA THR A 47 17.44 12.25 -0.27
C THR A 47 18.46 13.39 -0.17
N ARG A 48 18.38 14.40 -1.05
CA ARG A 48 19.16 15.65 -0.98
C ARG A 48 18.87 16.50 0.26
N GLU A 49 17.68 16.44 0.84
CA GLU A 49 17.34 17.28 2.01
C GLU A 49 17.68 16.61 3.36
N GLN A 50 17.98 15.32 3.39
CA GLN A 50 18.40 14.61 4.62
C GLN A 50 19.93 14.55 4.80
N GLY A 51 20.69 15.11 3.86
CA GLY A 51 22.16 15.09 3.83
C GLY A 51 22.85 16.41 4.21
N SER A 52 22.17 17.36 4.86
CA SER A 52 22.78 18.64 5.23
C SER A 52 23.02 18.76 6.74
N ASP A 53 24.08 18.10 7.20
CA ASP A 53 24.94 18.64 8.24
C ASP A 53 26.37 18.11 8.04
N SER A 54 27.14 18.84 7.23
CA SER A 54 28.60 18.71 7.17
C SER A 54 29.24 19.78 8.04
N PRO A 55 29.82 19.46 9.21
CA PRO A 55 31.00 20.17 9.70
C PRO A 55 32.20 19.60 8.94
N GLY A 56 32.76 20.42 8.05
CA GLY A 56 33.77 19.99 7.10
C GLY A 56 35.02 19.35 7.73
N ARG A 57 35.55 18.33 7.04
CA ARG A 57 37.00 18.16 6.85
C ARG A 57 37.28 17.18 5.72
N TYR A 58 38.21 17.58 4.86
CA TYR A 58 38.89 16.82 3.82
C TYR A 58 39.12 15.34 4.15
N ASN A 59 38.87 14.46 3.18
CA ASN A 59 39.84 13.44 2.75
C ASN A 59 39.39 12.80 1.42
N ASP A 60 40.26 12.93 0.41
CA ASP A 60 40.20 12.22 -0.86
C ASP A 60 40.40 10.71 -0.65
N GLY A 61 39.51 9.90 -1.24
CA GLY A 61 39.66 8.44 -1.35
C GLY A 61 38.52 7.80 -2.14
N PRO A 62 38.76 6.82 -3.03
CA PRO A 62 37.73 6.31 -3.93
C PRO A 62 36.84 5.33 -3.17
N SER A 63 35.64 5.77 -2.77
CA SER A 63 34.65 4.89 -2.16
C SER A 63 33.31 5.02 -2.86
N VAL A 64 33.15 4.26 -3.96
CA VAL A 64 31.92 4.21 -4.79
C VAL A 64 30.94 3.13 -4.30
N HIS A 65 31.18 2.50 -3.14
CA HIS A 65 30.43 1.29 -2.71
C HIS A 65 29.61 1.42 -1.42
N ARG A 66 29.42 2.62 -0.87
CA ARG A 66 28.59 2.81 0.34
C ARG A 66 27.13 3.22 0.06
N SER A 67 26.88 3.96 -1.02
CA SER A 67 25.57 4.58 -1.25
C SER A 67 24.46 3.59 -1.61
N ALA A 68 24.71 2.54 -2.40
CA ALA A 68 23.66 1.62 -2.83
C ALA A 68 23.15 0.68 -1.71
N VAL A 69 24.01 0.36 -0.73
CA VAL A 69 23.65 -0.48 0.42
C VAL A 69 22.82 0.33 1.42
N GLU A 70 23.25 1.56 1.72
CA GLU A 70 22.50 2.48 2.58
C GLU A 70 21.12 2.80 1.98
N ASP A 71 21.04 3.08 0.67
CA ASP A 71 19.77 3.35 -0.04
C ASP A 71 18.79 2.17 0.04
N THR A 72 19.28 0.94 -0.11
CA THR A 72 18.46 -0.29 0.01
C THR A 72 17.89 -0.45 1.42
N ASP A 73 18.67 -0.13 2.46
CA ASP A 73 18.23 -0.19 3.84
C ASP A 73 17.17 0.88 4.14
N TRP A 74 17.33 2.11 3.64
CA TRP A 74 16.33 3.17 3.78
C TRP A 74 15.01 2.81 3.10
N HIS A 75 15.05 2.29 1.87
CA HIS A 75 13.86 1.84 1.16
C HIS A 75 13.16 0.68 1.90
N ARG A 76 13.91 -0.25 2.51
CA ARG A 76 13.33 -1.34 3.29
C ARG A 76 12.67 -0.83 4.57
N VAL A 77 13.33 0.07 5.29
CA VAL A 77 12.79 0.71 6.51
C VAL A 77 11.55 1.54 6.19
N GLY A 78 11.56 2.29 5.08
CA GLY A 78 10.43 3.05 4.59
C GLY A 78 9.21 2.15 4.33
N LYS A 79 9.40 1.04 3.61
CA LYS A 79 8.34 0.04 3.35
C LYS A 79 7.81 -0.62 4.61
N GLU A 80 8.67 -0.91 5.59
CA GLU A 80 8.21 -1.44 6.86
C GLU A 80 7.34 -0.42 7.60
N ARG A 81 7.78 0.83 7.72
CA ARG A 81 6.99 1.90 8.36
C ARG A 81 5.66 2.12 7.65
N PHE A 82 5.66 2.13 6.31
CA PHE A 82 4.46 2.26 5.52
C PHE A 82 3.48 1.12 5.80
N ALA A 83 3.97 -0.12 5.85
CA ALA A 83 3.12 -1.26 6.20
C ALA A 83 2.55 -1.19 7.63
N ASP A 84 3.29 -0.64 8.60
CA ASP A 84 2.76 -0.38 9.96
C ASP A 84 1.62 0.65 9.93
N GLU A 85 1.80 1.72 9.17
CA GLU A 85 0.81 2.78 9.02
C GLU A 85 -0.49 2.25 8.39
N ILE A 86 -0.38 1.50 7.29
CA ILE A 86 -1.54 0.89 6.63
C ILE A 86 -2.23 -0.11 7.56
N ALA A 87 -1.49 -0.96 8.26
CA ALA A 87 -2.05 -1.91 9.21
C ALA A 87 -2.81 -1.21 10.35
N ALA A 88 -2.21 -0.16 10.94
CA ALA A 88 -2.85 0.64 11.98
C ALA A 88 -4.10 1.37 11.47
N ARG A 89 -4.07 1.87 10.23
CA ARG A 89 -5.23 2.52 9.60
C ARG A 89 -6.36 1.54 9.37
N LEU A 90 -6.06 0.39 8.77
CA LEU A 90 -7.02 -0.68 8.54
C LEU A 90 -7.66 -1.16 9.84
N TYR A 91 -6.87 -1.32 10.91
CA TYR A 91 -7.39 -1.68 12.22
C TYR A 91 -8.39 -0.65 12.74
N LYS A 92 -8.05 0.64 12.72
CA LYS A 92 -8.97 1.71 13.17
C LYS A 92 -10.28 1.73 12.37
N LEU A 93 -10.20 1.53 11.05
CA LEU A 93 -11.37 1.48 10.17
C LEU A 93 -12.23 0.23 10.45
N ALA A 94 -11.59 -0.94 10.58
CA ALA A 94 -12.26 -2.20 10.90
C ALA A 94 -12.97 -2.13 12.26
N HIS A 95 -12.27 -1.61 13.27
CA HIS A 95 -12.76 -1.47 14.65
C HIS A 95 -13.96 -0.53 14.76
N ARG A 96 -14.00 0.53 13.94
CA ARG A 96 -15.18 1.42 13.83
C ARG A 96 -16.31 0.84 13.00
N GLY A 97 -16.10 -0.32 12.37
CA GLY A 97 -17.11 -0.97 11.53
C GLY A 97 -17.29 -0.31 10.15
N GLU A 98 -16.31 0.46 9.67
CA GLU A 98 -16.38 1.18 8.38
C GLU A 98 -16.52 0.23 7.18
N PHE A 99 -16.01 -1.00 7.34
CA PHE A 99 -16.16 -2.06 6.36
C PHE A 99 -16.41 -3.42 7.00
N LYS A 100 -17.12 -4.26 6.25
CA LYS A 100 -17.42 -5.65 6.60
C LYS A 100 -16.49 -6.64 5.89
N GLU A 101 -16.15 -6.34 4.65
CA GLU A 101 -15.30 -7.14 3.78
C GLU A 101 -14.31 -6.20 3.09
N ILE A 102 -13.06 -6.65 2.92
CA ILE A 102 -12.02 -5.92 2.20
C ILE A 102 -11.22 -6.84 1.28
N VAL A 103 -10.82 -6.31 0.12
CA VAL A 103 -9.85 -6.91 -0.80
C VAL A 103 -8.53 -6.16 -0.70
N LEU A 104 -7.42 -6.88 -0.57
CA LEU A 104 -6.08 -6.29 -0.55
C LEU A 104 -5.41 -6.50 -1.90
N VAL A 105 -4.94 -5.42 -2.53
CA VAL A 105 -4.28 -5.44 -3.83
C VAL A 105 -2.92 -4.80 -3.68
N ALA A 106 -1.85 -5.59 -3.82
CA ALA A 106 -0.49 -5.09 -3.68
C ALA A 106 0.54 -6.07 -4.26
N PRO A 107 1.79 -5.63 -4.52
CA PRO A 107 2.88 -6.54 -4.86
C PRO A 107 3.06 -7.65 -3.80
N PRO A 108 3.48 -8.87 -4.19
CA PRO A 108 3.64 -9.99 -3.26
C PRO A 108 4.46 -9.68 -1.99
N MET A 109 5.52 -8.88 -2.14
CA MET A 109 6.37 -8.46 -1.04
C MET A 109 5.62 -7.57 -0.05
N VAL A 110 4.82 -6.61 -0.53
CA VAL A 110 4.04 -5.70 0.30
C VAL A 110 2.93 -6.46 1.03
N LEU A 111 2.20 -7.34 0.34
CA LEU A 111 1.21 -8.24 0.97
C LEU A 111 1.86 -9.09 2.07
N GLY A 112 3.05 -9.65 1.80
CA GLY A 112 3.80 -10.44 2.77
C GLY A 112 4.20 -9.65 4.02
N THR A 113 4.61 -8.39 3.87
CA THR A 113 4.91 -7.50 4.99
C THR A 113 3.65 -7.11 5.75
N MET A 114 2.57 -6.77 5.04
CA MET A 114 1.30 -6.42 5.65
C MET A 114 0.72 -7.56 6.49
N ARG A 115 0.72 -8.81 6.00
CA ARG A 115 0.23 -9.99 6.75
C ARG A 115 0.87 -10.15 8.12
N LYS A 116 2.13 -9.74 8.30
CA LYS A 116 2.82 -9.82 9.60
C LYS A 116 2.35 -8.75 10.59
N LYS A 117 1.67 -7.71 10.11
CA LYS A 117 1.34 -6.48 10.83
C LYS A 117 -0.17 -6.29 11.00
N LEU A 118 -0.98 -6.92 10.16
CA LEU A 118 -2.44 -6.82 10.25
C LEU A 118 -2.94 -7.37 11.58
N HIS A 119 -3.87 -6.63 12.18
CA HIS A 119 -4.58 -7.12 13.36
C HIS A 119 -5.57 -8.22 12.95
N LYS A 120 -5.79 -9.22 13.82
CA LYS A 120 -6.69 -10.36 13.57
C LYS A 120 -8.08 -9.93 13.08
N GLU A 121 -8.61 -8.85 13.64
CA GLU A 121 -9.90 -8.26 13.25
C GLU A 121 -9.95 -7.78 11.79
N VAL A 122 -8.83 -7.27 11.26
CA VAL A 122 -8.74 -6.92 9.84
C VAL A 122 -8.63 -8.19 9.01
N GLU A 123 -7.78 -9.13 9.41
CA GLU A 123 -7.59 -10.41 8.70
C GLU A 123 -8.91 -11.17 8.52
N ASP A 124 -9.76 -11.19 9.55
CA ASP A 124 -11.09 -11.83 9.49
C ASP A 124 -12.05 -11.18 8.49
N LYS A 125 -11.78 -9.94 8.08
CA LYS A 125 -12.55 -9.20 7.07
C LYS A 125 -11.91 -9.28 5.67
N VAL A 126 -10.68 -9.78 5.54
CA VAL A 126 -10.02 -9.92 4.23
C VAL A 126 -10.62 -11.10 3.49
N ILE A 127 -11.30 -10.84 2.37
CA ILE A 127 -11.92 -11.90 1.57
C ILE A 127 -11.06 -12.36 0.39
N ALA A 128 -10.09 -11.53 -0.03
CA ALA A 128 -9.17 -11.83 -1.11
C ALA A 128 -7.90 -10.98 -1.02
N GLU A 129 -6.78 -11.57 -1.48
CA GLU A 129 -5.53 -10.88 -1.74
C GLU A 129 -5.17 -11.03 -3.23
N ILE A 130 -4.84 -9.92 -3.90
CA ILE A 130 -4.49 -9.90 -5.31
C ILE A 130 -3.04 -9.41 -5.46
N PRO A 131 -2.12 -10.26 -5.92
CA PRO A 131 -0.71 -9.91 -6.09
C PRO A 131 -0.48 -9.07 -7.36
N LYS A 132 -1.05 -7.86 -7.43
CA LYS A 132 -0.92 -6.91 -8.55
C LYS A 132 -0.54 -5.52 -8.02
N THR A 133 0.17 -4.75 -8.84
CA THR A 133 0.48 -3.34 -8.58
C THR A 133 -0.48 -2.46 -9.39
N LEU A 134 -1.49 -1.88 -8.74
CA LEU A 134 -2.51 -1.08 -9.42
C LEU A 134 -2.52 0.41 -9.04
N THR A 135 -1.59 0.87 -8.18
CA THR A 135 -1.51 2.26 -7.71
C THR A 135 -1.30 3.30 -8.81
N ASN A 136 -0.73 2.90 -9.95
CA ASN A 136 -0.49 3.76 -11.11
C ASN A 136 -1.62 3.76 -12.16
N HIS A 137 -2.73 3.09 -11.87
CA HIS A 137 -3.87 2.97 -12.80
C HIS A 137 -4.97 3.95 -12.41
N ALA A 138 -5.71 4.43 -13.39
CA ALA A 138 -6.93 5.18 -13.13
C ALA A 138 -8.00 4.26 -12.51
N ILE A 139 -8.92 4.82 -11.73
CA ILE A 139 -9.92 4.03 -10.99
C ILE A 139 -10.75 3.12 -11.90
N PHE A 140 -11.13 3.59 -13.09
CA PHE A 140 -11.88 2.79 -14.08
C PHE A 140 -11.07 1.59 -14.62
N GLU A 141 -9.74 1.70 -14.68
CA GLU A 141 -8.86 0.59 -15.08
C GLU A 141 -8.73 -0.42 -13.94
N ILE A 142 -8.63 0.06 -12.69
CA ILE A 142 -8.64 -0.80 -11.50
C ILE A 142 -9.93 -1.62 -11.46
N GLU A 143 -11.09 -0.99 -11.67
CA GLU A 143 -12.38 -1.66 -11.77
C GLU A 143 -12.37 -2.81 -12.79
N ALA A 144 -11.98 -2.51 -14.03
CA ALA A 144 -11.93 -3.50 -15.10
C ALA A 144 -11.00 -4.67 -14.74
N LEU A 145 -9.80 -4.37 -14.25
CA LEU A 145 -8.79 -5.38 -13.88
C LEU A 145 -9.20 -6.26 -12.70
N LEU A 146 -10.05 -5.76 -11.81
CA LEU A 146 -10.60 -6.52 -10.67
C LEU A 146 -11.79 -7.38 -11.08
N GLN A 147 -12.59 -6.98 -12.07
CA GLN A 147 -13.66 -7.81 -12.62
C GLN A 147 -13.13 -9.00 -13.43
N GLU A 148 -11.95 -8.86 -14.04
CA GLU A 148 -11.30 -9.92 -14.82
C GLU A 148 -10.49 -10.93 -13.99
N ALA A 149 -10.15 -10.60 -12.75
CA ALA A 149 -9.31 -11.42 -11.85
C ALA A 149 -10.09 -12.57 -11.17
#